data_AF-M5E1M4-F1
#
_entry.id   AF-M5E1M4-F1
#
_cell.length_a   1.000
_cell.length_b   1.000
_cell.length_c   1.000
_cell.angle_alpha   90.00
_cell.angle_beta   90.00
_cell.angle_gamma   90.00
#
_symmetry.space_group_name_H-M   'P 1'
#
loop_
_entity.id
_entity.type
_entity.pdbx_description
1 polymer ?
#
loop_
_entity_poly.entity_id
_entity_poly.type
_entity_poly.pdbx_seq_one_letter_code
_entity_poly.pdbx_strand_id
1 'polypeptide(L)'
;MDFYLIIFFLFTGIFLGFFLDEKNYFVKFADLITKIGLVVLLLAMGANLGSNEQIFRQLGEIGFQAFIFAAVSIIFSVLAVVIFVKIMDLNNLLLGADPDTEAEIEEQSADNTMTILIFSSVVLGILAGYFLLNGGEANFLDSITNYSLAVLLFGVGIDIGASREIIEDLRLMGWKLIVIPILIAVGSILGAVIIGLIFNFSAGESAAVGAGFGWYSLSGVLISKLHSAELGSLAFLTNVFRELMTVMVLPVVAKYFGSLAAIAPGGATTMDVTLPLVKESGGEAVVIPAFISGAVLSTLVPILVPLFLNF
;
A
#
# COMPACT_ATOMS: atom_id res chain seq x y z
N MET A 1 4.14 2.44 -13.66
CA MET A 1 4.95 1.31 -14.15
C MET A 1 4.02 0.19 -14.58
N ASP A 2 4.29 -0.50 -15.69
CA ASP A 2 3.42 -1.59 -16.15
C ASP A 2 3.50 -2.79 -15.21
N PHE A 3 2.36 -3.47 -15.00
CA PHE A 3 2.26 -4.68 -14.17
C PHE A 3 3.31 -5.75 -14.54
N TYR A 4 3.59 -5.92 -15.83
CA TYR A 4 4.62 -6.85 -16.31
C TYR A 4 6.02 -6.49 -15.83
N LEU A 5 6.34 -5.19 -15.72
CA LEU A 5 7.63 -4.74 -15.22
C LEU A 5 7.74 -4.97 -13.71
N ILE A 6 6.67 -4.73 -12.95
CA ILE A 6 6.62 -5.01 -11.50
C ILE A 6 6.97 -6.49 -11.26
N ILE A 7 6.30 -7.39 -11.97
CA ILE A 7 6.59 -8.83 -11.91
C ILE A 7 8.03 -9.11 -12.34
N PHE A 8 8.48 -8.55 -13.45
CA PHE A 8 9.82 -8.80 -13.95
C PHE A 8 10.91 -8.44 -12.93
N PHE A 9 10.88 -7.24 -12.35
CA PHE A 9 11.91 -6.82 -11.39
C PHE A 9 11.83 -7.60 -10.08
N LEU A 10 10.62 -7.84 -9.55
CA LEU A 10 10.45 -8.62 -8.32
C LEU A 10 10.96 -10.06 -8.50
N PHE A 11 10.51 -10.77 -9.53
CA PHE A 11 10.88 -12.17 -9.74
C PHE A 11 12.33 -12.36 -10.19
N THR A 12 12.91 -11.40 -10.92
CA THR A 12 14.36 -11.43 -11.20
C THR A 12 15.19 -11.22 -9.95
N GLY A 13 14.75 -10.34 -9.04
CA GLY A 13 15.33 -10.21 -7.70
C GLY A 13 15.27 -11.52 -6.92
N ILE A 14 14.07 -12.13 -6.82
CA ILE A 14 13.87 -13.43 -6.14
C ILE A 14 14.78 -14.51 -6.72
N PHE A 15 14.84 -14.61 -8.05
CA PHE A 15 15.67 -15.61 -8.72
C PHE A 15 17.15 -15.44 -8.38
N LEU A 16 17.67 -14.21 -8.35
CA LEU A 16 19.05 -13.95 -7.98
C LEU A 16 19.29 -14.16 -6.49
N GLY A 17 18.37 -13.72 -5.64
CA GLY A 17 18.40 -13.92 -4.19
C GLY A 17 18.46 -15.39 -3.80
N PHE A 18 17.77 -16.26 -4.55
CA PHE A 18 17.76 -17.71 -4.31
C PHE A 18 19.16 -18.37 -4.33
N PHE A 19 20.12 -17.77 -5.03
CA PHE A 19 21.50 -18.26 -5.08
C PHE A 19 22.42 -17.63 -4.02
N LEU A 20 21.89 -16.75 -3.18
CA LEU A 20 22.64 -16.00 -2.17
C LEU A 20 22.20 -16.43 -0.76
N ASP A 21 23.15 -16.50 0.17
CA ASP A 21 22.82 -16.61 1.59
C ASP A 21 22.47 -15.23 2.17
N GLU A 22 21.58 -15.16 3.15
CA GLU A 22 21.16 -13.90 3.80
C GLU A 22 22.33 -13.05 4.33
N LYS A 23 23.41 -13.71 4.79
CA LYS A 23 24.60 -13.01 5.33
C LYS A 23 25.50 -12.41 4.23
N ASN A 24 25.19 -12.63 2.96
CA ASN A 24 26.00 -12.18 1.84
C ASN A 24 26.01 -10.65 1.73
N TYR A 25 27.16 -10.09 1.35
CA TYR A 25 27.32 -8.65 1.13
C TYR A 25 26.33 -8.11 0.07
N PHE A 26 26.00 -8.91 -0.94
CA PHE A 26 25.03 -8.51 -1.98
C PHE A 26 23.61 -8.32 -1.43
N VAL A 27 23.18 -9.13 -0.47
CA VAL A 27 21.85 -9.00 0.17
C VAL A 27 21.82 -7.73 1.02
N LYS A 28 22.85 -7.47 1.83
CA LYS A 28 22.96 -6.22 2.59
C LYS A 28 22.99 -4.96 1.71
N PHE A 29 23.65 -5.07 0.56
CA PHE A 29 23.67 -3.98 -0.43
C PHE A 29 22.30 -3.79 -1.09
N ALA A 30 21.56 -4.88 -1.37
CA ALA A 30 20.19 -4.82 -1.87
C ALA A 30 19.24 -4.16 -0.86
N ASP A 31 19.32 -4.49 0.43
CA ASP A 31 18.54 -3.83 1.49
C ASP A 31 18.83 -2.32 1.56
N LEU A 32 20.09 -1.90 1.47
CA LEU A 32 20.45 -0.48 1.41
C LEU A 32 19.85 0.22 0.19
N ILE A 33 19.92 -0.42 -0.98
CA ILE A 33 19.31 0.08 -2.21
C ILE A 33 17.79 0.20 -2.05
N THR A 34 17.14 -0.78 -1.44
CA THR A 34 15.70 -0.77 -1.16
C THR A 34 15.33 0.42 -0.31
N LYS A 35 16.08 0.69 0.77
CA LYS A 35 15.85 1.83 1.67
C LYS A 35 16.03 3.16 0.96
N ILE A 36 17.13 3.35 0.23
CA ILE A 36 17.37 4.58 -0.55
C ILE A 36 16.30 4.76 -1.63
N GLY A 37 15.98 3.69 -2.35
CA GLY A 37 14.94 3.66 -3.37
C GLY A 37 13.58 4.07 -2.81
N LEU A 38 13.24 3.63 -1.59
CA LEU A 38 12.02 4.01 -0.89
C LEU A 38 11.97 5.50 -0.60
N VAL A 39 13.05 6.09 -0.09
CA VAL A 39 13.14 7.53 0.18
C VAL A 39 12.92 8.34 -1.10
N VAL A 40 13.63 7.96 -2.17
CA VAL A 40 13.54 8.64 -3.47
C VAL A 40 12.15 8.49 -4.08
N LEU A 41 11.56 7.30 -3.99
CA LEU A 41 10.19 7.02 -4.43
C LEU A 41 9.19 7.94 -3.72
N LEU A 42 9.23 7.99 -2.39
CA LEU A 42 8.30 8.80 -1.59
C LEU A 42 8.48 10.31 -1.82
N LEU A 43 9.72 10.78 -1.98
CA LEU A 43 10.01 12.16 -2.36
C LEU A 43 9.43 12.49 -3.74
N ALA A 44 9.65 11.63 -4.72
CA ALA A 44 9.17 11.84 -6.09
C ALA A 44 7.64 11.81 -6.16
N MET A 45 6.99 10.86 -5.48
CA MET A 45 5.53 10.79 -5.38
C MET A 45 4.95 12.01 -4.66
N GLY A 46 5.57 12.41 -3.54
CA GLY A 46 5.19 13.64 -2.84
C GLY A 46 5.31 14.86 -3.75
N ALA A 47 6.41 15.00 -4.49
CA ALA A 47 6.60 16.10 -5.43
C ALA A 47 5.59 16.07 -6.57
N ASN A 48 5.23 14.88 -7.07
CA ASN A 48 4.20 14.73 -8.09
C ASN A 48 2.85 15.25 -7.58
N LEU A 49 2.45 14.80 -6.38
CA LEU A 49 1.24 15.27 -5.69
C LEU A 49 1.27 16.79 -5.45
N GLY A 50 2.39 17.31 -4.95
CA GLY A 50 2.57 18.73 -4.64
C GLY A 50 2.62 19.66 -5.85
N SER A 51 3.01 19.15 -7.02
CA SER A 51 3.05 19.91 -8.28
C SER A 51 1.71 19.92 -9.03
N ASN A 52 0.74 19.11 -8.60
CA ASN A 52 -0.49 18.89 -9.34
C ASN A 52 -1.61 19.85 -8.87
N GLU A 53 -1.81 20.94 -9.62
CA GLU A 53 -2.84 21.95 -9.33
C GLU A 53 -4.26 21.38 -9.19
N GLN A 54 -4.59 20.31 -9.92
CA GLN A 54 -5.91 19.70 -9.87
C GLN A 54 -6.19 19.14 -8.47
N ILE A 55 -5.19 18.55 -7.82
CA ILE A 55 -5.30 18.02 -6.46
C ILE A 55 -5.60 19.15 -5.48
N PHE A 56 -4.90 20.28 -5.57
CA PHE A 56 -5.14 21.44 -4.70
C PHE A 56 -6.52 22.05 -4.88
N ARG A 57 -7.04 22.11 -6.12
CA ARG A 57 -8.41 22.58 -6.37
C ARG A 57 -9.45 21.66 -5.75
N GLN A 58 -9.29 20.34 -5.95
CA GLN A 58 -10.20 19.33 -5.37
C GLN A 58 -10.13 19.28 -3.84
N LEU A 59 -8.96 19.53 -3.25
CA LEU A 59 -8.77 19.58 -1.79
C LEU A 59 -9.67 20.64 -1.12
N GLY A 60 -9.84 21.81 -1.75
CA GLY A 60 -10.66 22.90 -1.20
C GLY A 60 -12.17 22.59 -1.21
N GLU A 61 -12.64 21.78 -2.16
CA GLU A 61 -14.07 21.49 -2.34
C GLU A 61 -14.50 20.23 -1.59
N ILE A 62 -13.75 19.12 -1.76
CA ILE A 62 -14.15 17.77 -1.31
C ILE A 62 -13.08 17.09 -0.44
N GLY A 63 -12.00 17.80 -0.08
CA GLY A 63 -10.88 17.23 0.66
C GLY A 63 -11.25 16.67 2.02
N PHE A 64 -12.10 17.37 2.77
CA PHE A 64 -12.54 16.86 4.08
C PHE A 64 -13.35 15.57 3.94
N GLN A 65 -14.28 15.50 2.99
CA GLN A 65 -15.06 14.28 2.75
C GLN A 65 -14.15 13.12 2.35
N ALA A 66 -13.27 13.35 1.38
CA ALA A 66 -12.32 12.35 0.89
C ALA A 66 -11.42 11.79 2.02
N PHE A 67 -10.94 12.67 2.91
CA PHE A 67 -10.13 12.28 4.06
C PHE A 67 -10.89 11.35 5.00
N ILE A 68 -12.14 11.67 5.34
CA ILE A 68 -12.96 10.83 6.21
C ILE A 68 -13.32 9.51 5.52
N PHE A 69 -13.62 9.52 4.22
CA PHE A 69 -13.81 8.30 3.43
C PHE A 69 -12.58 7.38 3.52
N ALA A 70 -11.38 7.93 3.35
CA ALA A 70 -10.13 7.19 3.44
C ALA A 70 -9.93 6.59 4.84
N ALA A 71 -10.07 7.42 5.88
CA ALA A 71 -9.88 7.04 7.27
C ALA A 71 -10.82 5.90 7.68
N VAL A 72 -12.12 6.02 7.39
CA VAL A 72 -13.12 5.02 7.75
C VAL A 72 -12.91 3.73 6.95
N SER A 73 -12.55 3.82 5.67
CA SER A 73 -12.24 2.64 4.84
C SER A 73 -11.02 1.88 5.39
N ILE A 74 -9.97 2.58 5.82
CA ILE A 74 -8.80 1.97 6.48
C ILE A 74 -9.22 1.30 7.78
N ILE A 75 -9.95 1.99 8.66
CA ILE A 75 -10.37 1.46 9.96
C ILE A 75 -11.14 0.16 9.78
N PHE A 76 -12.14 0.13 8.89
CA PHE A 76 -12.93 -1.07 8.66
C PHE A 76 -12.13 -2.20 8.01
N SER A 77 -11.20 -1.88 7.10
CA SER A 77 -10.28 -2.88 6.52
C SER A 77 -9.38 -3.52 7.58
N VAL A 78 -8.78 -2.70 8.43
CA VAL A 78 -7.92 -3.15 9.54
C VAL A 78 -8.74 -3.99 10.51
N LEU A 79 -9.91 -3.53 10.95
CA LEU A 79 -10.77 -4.27 11.86
C LEU A 79 -11.15 -5.65 11.30
N ALA A 80 -11.52 -5.74 10.02
CA ALA A 80 -11.87 -7.00 9.39
C ALA A 80 -10.69 -8.01 9.42
N VAL A 81 -9.49 -7.55 9.09
CA VAL A 81 -8.28 -8.39 9.12
C VAL A 81 -7.89 -8.76 10.55
N VAL A 82 -7.91 -7.81 11.50
CA VAL A 82 -7.58 -8.06 12.91
C VAL A 82 -8.51 -9.09 13.54
N ILE A 83 -9.82 -8.98 13.29
CA ILE A 83 -10.80 -9.96 13.77
C ILE A 83 -10.48 -11.34 13.21
N PHE A 84 -10.20 -11.46 11.91
CA PHE A 84 -9.87 -12.72 11.28
C PHE A 84 -8.57 -13.34 11.82
N VAL A 85 -7.50 -12.55 11.89
CA VAL A 85 -6.19 -12.97 12.41
C VAL A 85 -6.32 -13.46 13.84
N LYS A 86 -7.09 -12.78 14.69
CA LYS A 86 -7.31 -13.16 16.08
C LYS A 86 -8.16 -14.43 16.23
N ILE A 87 -9.17 -14.61 15.38
CA ILE A 87 -10.03 -15.82 15.40
C ILE A 87 -9.23 -17.04 14.95
N MET A 88 -8.36 -16.87 13.97
CA MET A 88 -7.61 -17.96 13.33
C MET A 88 -6.21 -18.17 13.94
N ASP A 89 -5.85 -17.39 14.96
CA ASP A 89 -4.55 -17.39 15.65
C ASP A 89 -3.36 -17.30 14.67
N LEU A 90 -3.49 -16.48 13.64
CA LEU A 90 -2.52 -16.43 12.54
C LEU A 90 -1.23 -15.68 12.89
N ASN A 91 -1.23 -14.86 13.94
CA ASN A 91 -0.01 -14.20 14.40
C ASN A 91 1.03 -15.25 14.83
N ASN A 92 0.60 -16.30 15.54
CA ASN A 92 1.47 -17.41 15.93
C ASN A 92 1.94 -18.28 14.74
N LEU A 93 1.29 -18.15 13.57
CA LEU A 93 1.62 -18.93 12.37
C LEU A 93 2.80 -18.34 11.59
N LEU A 94 2.98 -17.02 11.64
CA LEU A 94 4.15 -16.32 11.06
C LEU A 94 5.23 -16.08 12.12
N LEU A 95 4.86 -15.97 13.40
CA LEU A 95 5.76 -15.88 14.55
C LEU A 95 6.17 -17.27 15.08
N GLY A 96 5.92 -18.34 14.32
CA GLY A 96 6.37 -19.69 14.69
C GLY A 96 7.88 -19.89 14.63
N ALA A 97 8.62 -18.86 14.19
CA ALA A 97 10.07 -18.77 14.23
C ALA A 97 10.52 -18.14 15.54
N ASP A 98 11.49 -18.79 16.20
CA ASP A 98 12.35 -18.39 17.33
C ASP A 98 12.01 -17.09 18.12
N PRO A 99 12.13 -17.07 19.47
CA PRO A 99 12.13 -15.82 20.26
C PRO A 99 13.03 -14.67 19.71
N ASP A 100 14.02 -14.97 18.87
CA ASP A 100 14.82 -13.98 18.15
C ASP A 100 14.01 -13.21 17.08
N THR A 101 13.03 -13.84 16.40
CA THR A 101 12.15 -13.20 15.41
C THR A 101 11.13 -12.27 16.06
N GLU A 102 10.60 -12.64 17.23
CA GLU A 102 9.77 -11.76 18.06
C GLU A 102 10.56 -10.52 18.52
N ALA A 103 11.82 -10.71 18.92
CA ALA A 103 12.73 -9.63 19.31
C ALA A 103 13.10 -8.72 18.12
N GLU A 104 13.32 -9.28 16.92
CA GLU A 104 13.59 -8.50 15.71
C GLU A 104 12.38 -7.64 15.30
N ILE A 105 11.15 -8.16 15.37
CA ILE A 105 9.94 -7.37 15.08
C ILE A 105 9.70 -6.31 16.17
N GLU A 106 9.96 -6.61 17.44
CA GLU A 106 9.90 -5.61 18.52
C GLU A 106 10.96 -4.50 18.34
N GLU A 107 12.18 -4.83 17.94
CA GLU A 107 13.28 -3.88 17.72
C GLU A 107 13.06 -3.05 16.44
N GLN A 108 12.58 -3.68 15.36
CA GLN A 108 12.26 -3.03 14.07
C GLN A 108 11.00 -2.15 14.17
N SER A 109 10.00 -2.54 14.99
CA SER A 109 8.84 -1.69 15.31
C SER A 109 9.15 -0.54 16.28
N ALA A 110 10.30 -0.59 16.96
CA ALA A 110 10.78 0.46 17.85
C ALA A 110 11.65 1.51 17.13
N ASP A 111 12.15 1.23 15.93
CA ASP A 111 12.93 2.19 15.15
C ASP A 111 12.04 3.25 14.49
N ASN A 112 11.71 4.27 15.28
CA ASN A 112 11.01 5.46 14.82
C ASN A 112 11.79 6.23 13.73
N THR A 113 13.09 5.98 13.55
CA THR A 113 13.94 6.69 12.59
C THR A 113 13.42 6.50 11.17
N MET A 114 13.10 5.25 10.81
CA MET A 114 12.64 4.93 9.46
C MET A 114 11.23 5.47 9.21
N THR A 115 10.34 5.39 10.21
CA THR A 115 9.01 6.00 10.14
C THR A 115 9.09 7.52 9.95
N ILE A 116 9.95 8.21 10.71
CA ILE A 116 10.18 9.66 10.58
C ILE A 116 10.78 9.98 9.20
N LEU A 117 11.73 9.18 8.73
CA LEU A 117 12.37 9.37 7.43
C LEU A 117 11.36 9.22 6.28
N ILE A 118 10.52 8.19 6.32
CA ILE A 118 9.43 7.97 5.37
C ILE A 118 8.45 9.15 5.37
N PHE A 119 7.96 9.54 6.56
CA PHE A 119 7.00 10.63 6.69
C PHE A 119 7.60 11.97 6.22
N SER A 120 8.83 12.28 6.64
CA SER A 120 9.53 13.49 6.22
C SER A 120 9.77 13.51 4.71
N SER A 121 10.04 12.36 4.08
CA SER A 121 10.22 12.25 2.63
C SER A 121 8.95 12.63 1.87
N VAL A 122 7.78 12.13 2.30
CA VAL A 122 6.51 12.50 1.69
C VAL A 122 6.23 14.00 1.85
N VAL A 123 6.38 14.54 3.07
CA VAL A 123 6.12 15.95 3.35
C VAL A 123 7.07 16.86 2.56
N LEU A 124 8.37 16.56 2.57
CA LEU A 124 9.37 17.31 1.81
C LEU A 124 9.11 17.22 0.30
N GLY A 125 8.69 16.05 -0.19
CA GLY A 125 8.26 15.87 -1.57
C GLY A 125 7.12 16.82 -1.91
N ILE A 126 6.03 16.80 -1.13
CA ILE A 126 4.86 17.67 -1.37
C ILE A 126 5.25 19.15 -1.35
N LEU A 127 6.04 19.58 -0.37
CA LEU A 127 6.50 20.98 -0.29
C LEU A 127 7.40 21.36 -1.47
N ALA A 128 8.33 20.50 -1.85
CA ALA A 128 9.18 20.73 -3.02
C ALA A 128 8.36 20.80 -4.30
N GLY A 129 7.40 19.90 -4.49
CA GLY A 129 6.48 19.91 -5.63
C GLY A 129 5.66 21.19 -5.71
N TYR A 130 5.18 21.69 -4.58
CA TYR A 130 4.34 22.89 -4.52
C TYR A 130 5.12 24.20 -4.73
N PHE A 131 6.31 24.32 -4.12
CA PHE A 131 7.07 25.57 -4.15
C PHE A 131 8.09 25.68 -5.28
N LEU A 132 8.64 24.55 -5.75
CA LEU A 132 9.77 24.54 -6.69
C LEU A 132 9.38 24.13 -8.11
N LEU A 133 8.27 23.42 -8.28
CA LEU A 133 7.85 22.88 -9.57
C LEU A 133 6.61 23.62 -10.08
N ASN A 134 6.54 23.81 -11.39
CA ASN A 134 5.44 24.53 -12.06
C ASN A 134 4.57 23.58 -12.91
N GLY A 135 4.65 22.27 -12.65
CA GLY A 135 3.89 21.23 -13.35
C GLY A 135 4.49 20.76 -14.69
N GLY A 136 5.53 21.42 -15.19
CA GLY A 136 6.23 21.02 -16.43
C GLY A 136 7.09 19.76 -16.27
N GLU A 137 7.40 19.40 -15.03
CA GLU A 137 8.31 18.32 -14.66
C GLU A 137 7.60 16.98 -14.41
N ALA A 138 6.28 16.91 -14.58
CA ALA A 138 5.47 15.72 -14.26
C ALA A 138 6.01 14.42 -14.89
N ASN A 139 6.35 14.44 -16.18
CA ASN A 139 6.92 13.28 -16.88
C ASN A 139 8.26 12.82 -16.29
N PHE A 140 9.08 13.76 -15.81
CA PHE A 140 10.37 13.46 -15.19
C PHE A 140 10.17 12.83 -13.81
N LEU A 141 9.26 13.38 -12.99
CA LEU A 141 8.89 12.82 -11.69
C LEU A 141 8.28 11.42 -11.82
N ASP A 142 7.40 11.21 -12.81
CA ASP A 142 6.84 9.89 -13.13
C ASP A 142 7.94 8.89 -13.50
N SER A 143 8.94 9.33 -14.27
CA SER A 143 10.09 8.50 -14.63
C SER A 143 10.91 8.13 -13.40
N ILE A 144 11.24 9.10 -12.53
CA ILE A 144 11.94 8.84 -11.27
C ILE A 144 11.16 7.86 -10.41
N THR A 145 9.85 8.06 -10.26
CA THR A 145 8.96 7.19 -9.48
C THR A 145 9.02 5.75 -10.02
N ASN A 146 8.88 5.57 -11.34
CA ASN A 146 8.93 4.25 -11.96
C ASN A 146 10.29 3.56 -11.81
N TYR A 147 11.40 4.27 -12.04
CA TYR A 147 12.74 3.69 -11.88
C TYR A 147 13.08 3.38 -10.43
N SER A 148 12.68 4.25 -9.49
CA SER A 148 12.88 4.03 -8.06
C SER A 148 12.10 2.80 -7.59
N LEU A 149 10.84 2.66 -8.04
CA LEU A 149 10.03 1.47 -7.77
C LEU A 149 10.67 0.20 -8.36
N ALA A 150 11.19 0.25 -9.59
CA ALA A 150 11.83 -0.90 -10.22
C ALA A 150 13.07 -1.38 -9.43
N VAL A 151 13.95 -0.45 -9.07
CA VAL A 151 15.16 -0.72 -8.28
C VAL A 151 14.79 -1.27 -6.90
N LEU A 152 13.76 -0.68 -6.29
CA LEU A 152 13.26 -1.11 -5.00
C LEU A 152 12.72 -2.54 -5.07
N LEU A 153 11.80 -2.83 -6.00
CA LEU A 153 11.17 -4.15 -6.11
C LEU A 153 12.20 -5.24 -6.42
N PHE A 154 13.25 -4.90 -7.16
CA PHE A 154 14.38 -5.80 -7.38
C PHE A 154 15.13 -6.10 -6.08
N GLY A 155 15.42 -5.08 -5.26
CA GLY A 155 16.07 -5.25 -3.96
C GLY A 155 15.22 -6.08 -2.98
N VAL A 156 13.93 -5.74 -2.85
CA VAL A 156 12.95 -6.55 -2.09
C VAL A 156 12.90 -7.99 -2.60
N GLY A 157 12.97 -8.19 -3.92
CA GLY A 157 13.02 -9.51 -4.51
C GLY A 157 14.27 -10.30 -4.08
N ILE A 158 15.45 -9.69 -4.06
CA ILE A 158 16.69 -10.34 -3.60
C ILE A 158 16.56 -10.81 -2.15
N ASP A 159 16.03 -9.96 -1.27
CA ASP A 159 15.86 -10.28 0.15
C ASP A 159 14.92 -11.49 0.32
N ILE A 160 13.77 -11.47 -0.36
CA ILE A 160 12.83 -12.61 -0.36
C ILE A 160 13.50 -13.88 -0.88
N GLY A 161 14.26 -13.77 -1.98
CA GLY A 161 14.91 -14.92 -2.61
C GLY A 161 15.96 -15.57 -1.71
N ALA A 162 16.68 -14.76 -0.92
CA ALA A 162 17.70 -15.22 0.00
C ALA A 162 17.10 -15.88 1.26
N SER A 163 15.89 -15.49 1.66
CA SER A 163 15.21 -16.03 2.84
C SER A 163 14.47 -17.33 2.57
N ARG A 164 14.87 -18.40 3.27
CA ARG A 164 14.29 -19.74 3.11
C ARG A 164 13.00 -19.93 3.90
N GLU A 165 12.83 -19.19 4.98
CA GLU A 165 11.69 -19.28 5.89
C GLU A 165 10.38 -18.81 5.23
N ILE A 166 10.46 -17.81 4.35
CA ILE A 166 9.30 -17.26 3.61
C ILE A 166 8.57 -18.35 2.80
N ILE A 167 9.30 -19.31 2.22
CA ILE A 167 8.70 -20.38 1.42
C ILE A 167 7.86 -21.32 2.29
N GLU A 168 8.32 -21.58 3.52
CA GLU A 168 7.60 -22.43 4.49
C GLU A 168 6.35 -21.72 5.01
N ASP A 169 6.47 -20.44 5.37
CA ASP A 169 5.37 -19.59 5.82
C ASP A 169 4.24 -19.51 4.79
N LEU A 170 4.59 -19.34 3.52
CA LEU A 170 3.62 -19.30 2.43
C LEU A 170 2.81 -20.59 2.30
N ARG A 171 3.50 -21.73 2.48
CA ARG A 171 2.84 -23.04 2.42
C ARG A 171 1.88 -23.24 3.59
N LEU A 172 2.22 -22.72 4.78
CA LEU A 172 1.36 -22.76 5.97
C LEU A 172 0.14 -21.83 5.82
N MET A 173 0.33 -20.67 5.19
CA MET A 173 -0.75 -19.72 4.93
C MET A 173 -1.77 -20.21 3.90
N GLY A 174 -1.39 -20.92 2.84
CA GLY A 174 -2.32 -21.56 1.91
C GLY A 174 -3.53 -20.69 1.49
N TRP A 175 -4.76 -21.17 1.73
CA TRP A 175 -5.99 -20.45 1.35
C TRP A 175 -6.21 -19.12 2.10
N LYS A 176 -5.59 -18.93 3.28
CA LYS A 176 -5.74 -17.70 4.07
C LYS A 176 -5.18 -16.48 3.34
N LEU A 177 -4.21 -16.67 2.43
CA LEU A 177 -3.66 -15.62 1.56
C LEU A 177 -4.73 -14.92 0.71
N ILE A 178 -5.76 -15.67 0.27
CA ILE A 178 -6.84 -15.12 -0.56
C ILE A 178 -7.94 -14.49 0.31
N VAL A 179 -8.08 -14.89 1.56
CA VAL A 179 -9.10 -14.34 2.46
C VAL A 179 -8.77 -12.90 2.87
N ILE A 180 -7.49 -12.60 3.12
CA ILE A 180 -7.02 -11.28 3.53
C ILE A 180 -7.49 -10.17 2.57
N PRO A 181 -7.22 -10.21 1.25
CA PRO A 181 -7.68 -9.18 0.33
C PRO A 181 -9.21 -9.10 0.25
N ILE A 182 -9.94 -10.20 0.41
CA ILE A 182 -11.41 -10.16 0.43
C ILE A 182 -11.93 -9.44 1.67
N LEU A 183 -11.32 -9.66 2.83
CA LEU A 183 -11.66 -8.94 4.06
C LEU A 183 -11.35 -7.45 3.96
N ILE A 184 -10.20 -7.10 3.38
CA ILE A 184 -9.84 -5.69 3.12
C ILE A 184 -10.86 -5.07 2.17
N ALA A 185 -11.24 -5.76 1.09
CA ALA A 185 -12.23 -5.26 0.15
C ALA A 185 -13.58 -5.00 0.82
N VAL A 186 -14.09 -5.98 1.57
CA VAL A 186 -15.35 -5.88 2.31
C VAL A 186 -15.29 -4.76 3.34
N GLY A 187 -14.23 -4.69 4.14
CA GLY A 187 -14.05 -3.63 5.14
C GLY A 187 -14.01 -2.24 4.50
N SER A 188 -13.21 -2.05 3.45
CA SER A 188 -13.10 -0.79 2.71
C SER A 188 -14.46 -0.34 2.14
N ILE A 189 -15.19 -1.24 1.49
CA ILE A 189 -16.50 -0.94 0.91
C ILE A 189 -17.53 -0.62 1.99
N LEU A 190 -17.61 -1.44 3.05
CA LEU A 190 -18.55 -1.20 4.15
C LEU A 190 -18.28 0.13 4.85
N GLY A 191 -17.00 0.43 5.12
CA GLY A 191 -16.59 1.70 5.71
C GLY A 191 -17.01 2.89 4.84
N ALA A 192 -16.74 2.81 3.53
CA ALA A 192 -17.12 3.84 2.56
C ALA A 192 -18.65 4.00 2.45
N VAL A 193 -19.43 2.92 2.44
CA VAL A 193 -20.90 2.98 2.42
C VAL A 193 -21.44 3.67 3.67
N ILE A 194 -20.94 3.30 4.86
CA ILE A 194 -21.40 3.89 6.12
C ILE A 194 -21.16 5.39 6.14
N ILE A 195 -19.95 5.84 5.79
CA ILE A 195 -19.64 7.27 5.80
C ILE A 195 -20.31 8.02 4.65
N GLY A 196 -20.45 7.40 3.48
CA GLY A 196 -21.10 8.01 2.34
C GLY A 196 -22.58 8.29 2.59
N LEU A 197 -23.29 7.38 3.27
CA LEU A 197 -24.67 7.62 3.71
C LEU A 197 -24.79 8.83 4.65
N ILE A 198 -23.79 9.07 5.51
CA ILE A 198 -23.74 10.25 6.39
C ILE A 198 -23.56 11.54 5.57
N PHE A 199 -22.78 11.48 4.48
CA PHE A 199 -22.59 12.60 3.55
C PHE A 199 -23.67 12.69 2.45
N ASN A 200 -24.72 11.89 2.52
CA ASN A 200 -25.84 11.82 1.55
C ASN A 200 -25.47 11.30 0.16
N PHE A 201 -24.40 10.51 0.03
CA PHE A 201 -24.16 9.70 -1.16
C PHE A 201 -25.01 8.43 -1.13
N SER A 202 -25.36 7.93 -2.30
CA SER A 202 -26.01 6.61 -2.41
C SER A 202 -25.04 5.50 -2.02
N ALA A 203 -25.58 4.33 -1.66
CA ALA A 203 -24.77 3.17 -1.32
C ALA A 203 -23.89 2.70 -2.50
N GLY A 204 -24.38 2.77 -3.74
CA GLY A 204 -23.63 2.39 -4.94
C GLY A 204 -22.43 3.31 -5.19
N GLU A 205 -22.64 4.63 -5.14
CA GLU A 205 -21.57 5.63 -5.29
C GLU A 205 -20.49 5.45 -4.21
N SER A 206 -20.92 5.27 -2.97
CA SER A 206 -20.03 5.10 -1.82
C SER A 206 -19.24 3.79 -1.90
N ALA A 207 -19.90 2.70 -2.30
CA ALA A 207 -19.25 1.41 -2.51
C ALA A 207 -18.23 1.47 -3.65
N ALA A 208 -18.53 2.21 -4.73
CA ALA A 208 -17.58 2.42 -5.84
C ALA A 208 -16.34 3.19 -5.38
N VAL A 209 -16.50 4.25 -4.56
CA VAL A 209 -15.37 4.99 -3.96
C VAL A 209 -14.52 4.05 -3.09
N GLY A 210 -15.15 3.26 -2.21
CA GLY A 210 -14.48 2.31 -1.34
C GLY A 210 -13.82 1.13 -2.06
N ALA A 211 -14.32 0.79 -3.26
CA ALA A 211 -13.77 -0.25 -4.13
C ALA A 211 -12.53 0.19 -4.94
N GLY A 212 -12.07 1.43 -4.79
CA GLY A 212 -10.82 1.89 -5.38
C GLY A 212 -9.58 1.31 -4.71
N PHE A 213 -9.69 0.87 -3.45
CA PHE A 213 -8.66 0.17 -2.68
C PHE A 213 -7.26 0.81 -2.63
N GLY A 214 -7.13 2.12 -2.86
CA GLY A 214 -5.85 2.83 -2.94
C GLY A 214 -5.38 3.10 -4.38
N TRP A 215 -5.95 2.45 -5.39
CA TRP A 215 -5.58 2.68 -6.80
C TRP A 215 -6.30 3.92 -7.37
N TYR A 216 -5.86 5.10 -6.94
CA TYR A 216 -6.49 6.39 -7.26
C TYR A 216 -6.50 6.71 -8.76
N SER A 217 -5.43 6.35 -9.48
CA SER A 217 -5.27 6.68 -10.90
C SER A 217 -6.23 5.92 -11.82
N LEU A 218 -6.59 4.68 -11.46
CA LEU A 218 -7.59 3.89 -12.20
C LEU A 218 -9.00 4.19 -11.72
N SER A 219 -9.25 4.11 -10.41
CA SER A 219 -10.60 4.23 -9.84
C SER A 219 -11.22 5.59 -10.09
N GLY A 220 -10.48 6.69 -9.90
CA GLY A 220 -10.98 8.04 -10.13
C GLY A 220 -11.38 8.30 -11.59
N VAL A 221 -10.57 7.82 -12.54
CA VAL A 221 -10.85 7.94 -13.99
C VAL A 221 -12.06 7.08 -14.37
N LEU A 222 -12.15 5.86 -13.85
CA LEU A 222 -13.24 4.93 -14.15
C LEU A 222 -14.58 5.48 -13.66
N ILE A 223 -14.64 5.97 -12.42
CA ILE A 223 -15.83 6.57 -11.82
C ILE A 223 -16.22 7.88 -12.53
N SER A 224 -15.24 8.71 -12.90
CA SER A 224 -15.49 9.94 -13.67
C SER A 224 -16.18 9.65 -15.01
N LYS A 225 -15.80 8.56 -15.68
CA LYS A 225 -16.34 8.17 -16.99
C LYS A 225 -17.70 7.49 -16.89
N LEU A 226 -17.92 6.67 -15.85
CA LEU A 226 -19.14 5.88 -15.71
C LEU A 226 -20.27 6.63 -15.01
N HIS A 227 -19.96 7.59 -14.14
CA HIS A 227 -20.96 8.30 -13.34
C HIS A 227 -20.83 9.82 -13.45
N SER A 228 -19.79 10.42 -12.86
CA SER A 228 -19.64 11.88 -12.81
C SER A 228 -18.22 12.30 -12.41
N ALA A 229 -17.74 13.43 -12.94
CA ALA A 229 -16.42 13.99 -12.60
C ALA A 229 -16.28 14.33 -11.10
N GLU A 230 -17.36 14.74 -10.43
CA GLU A 230 -17.35 15.04 -8.99
C GLU A 230 -17.07 13.79 -8.16
N LEU A 231 -17.86 12.73 -8.34
CA LEU A 231 -17.63 11.44 -7.66
C LEU A 231 -16.27 10.83 -7.99
N GLY A 232 -15.81 10.97 -9.24
CA GLY A 232 -14.48 10.51 -9.63
C GLY A 232 -13.35 11.30 -8.96
N SER A 233 -13.55 12.60 -8.72
CA SER A 233 -12.62 13.43 -7.93
C SER A 233 -12.61 13.01 -6.46
N LEU A 234 -13.78 12.71 -5.89
CA LEU A 234 -13.89 12.18 -4.53
C LEU A 234 -13.15 10.84 -4.40
N ALA A 235 -13.34 9.93 -5.36
CA ALA A 235 -12.66 8.65 -5.38
C ALA A 235 -11.14 8.79 -5.54
N PHE A 236 -10.69 9.64 -6.46
CA PHE A 236 -9.27 9.95 -6.62
C PHE A 236 -8.66 10.42 -5.30
N LEU A 237 -9.25 11.45 -4.69
CA LEU A 237 -8.71 12.06 -3.49
C LEU A 237 -8.81 11.15 -2.26
N THR A 238 -9.88 10.35 -2.16
CA THR A 238 -10.03 9.33 -1.12
C THR A 238 -8.89 8.32 -1.17
N ASN A 239 -8.56 7.84 -2.37
CA ASN A 239 -7.53 6.83 -2.54
C ASN A 239 -6.11 7.42 -2.42
N VAL A 240 -5.89 8.68 -2.81
CA VAL A 240 -4.66 9.42 -2.48
C VAL A 240 -4.50 9.56 -0.96
N PHE A 241 -5.54 9.99 -0.25
CA PHE A 241 -5.49 10.08 1.21
C PHE A 241 -5.28 8.72 1.86
N ARG A 242 -5.88 7.64 1.34
CA ARG A 242 -5.66 6.29 1.84
C ARG A 242 -4.18 5.91 1.78
N GLU A 243 -3.51 6.19 0.67
CA GLU A 243 -2.08 5.91 0.51
C GLU A 243 -1.24 6.74 1.49
N LEU A 244 -1.50 8.05 1.58
CA LEU A 244 -0.80 8.94 2.54
C LEU A 244 -1.03 8.53 4.00
N MET A 245 -2.26 8.14 4.34
CA MET A 245 -2.60 7.67 5.68
C MET A 245 -1.96 6.31 5.98
N THR A 246 -1.84 5.43 4.98
CA THR A 246 -1.17 4.14 5.13
C THR A 246 0.24 4.34 5.63
N VAL A 247 0.98 5.27 5.04
CA VAL A 247 2.35 5.59 5.47
C VAL A 247 2.45 5.89 6.98
N MET A 248 1.44 6.56 7.55
CA MET A 248 1.42 6.90 8.98
C MET A 248 0.87 5.77 9.87
N VAL A 249 -0.13 5.04 9.38
CA VAL A 249 -0.90 4.07 10.16
C VAL A 249 -0.21 2.71 10.20
N LEU A 250 0.56 2.36 9.18
CA LEU A 250 1.13 1.03 9.00
C LEU A 250 2.06 0.62 10.16
N PRO A 251 3.03 1.44 10.62
CA PRO A 251 3.89 1.07 11.76
C PRO A 251 3.09 0.84 13.05
N VAL A 252 2.06 1.67 13.27
CA VAL A 252 1.16 1.54 14.43
C VAL A 252 0.36 0.25 14.34
N VAL A 253 -0.17 -0.08 13.16
CA VAL A 253 -0.96 -1.30 12.97
C VAL A 253 -0.11 -2.55 13.15
N ALA A 254 1.10 -2.57 12.59
CA ALA A 254 2.02 -3.69 12.77
C ALA A 254 2.33 -3.93 14.25
N LYS A 255 2.68 -2.85 14.99
CA LYS A 255 3.03 -2.92 16.41
C LYS A 255 1.91 -3.43 17.30
N TYR A 256 0.68 -2.97 17.10
CA TYR A 256 -0.44 -3.27 18.01
C TYR A 256 -1.31 -4.44 17.56
N PHE A 257 -1.33 -4.76 16.27
CA PHE A 257 -2.24 -5.75 15.71
C PHE A 257 -1.55 -6.88 14.93
N GLY A 258 -0.23 -6.80 14.76
CA GLY A 258 0.60 -7.82 14.11
C GLY A 258 0.82 -7.57 12.61
N SER A 259 1.81 -8.25 12.06
CA SER A 259 2.31 -8.05 10.69
C SER A 259 1.24 -8.21 9.62
N LEU A 260 0.38 -9.24 9.71
CA LEU A 260 -0.68 -9.47 8.72
C LEU A 260 -1.71 -8.33 8.67
N ALA A 261 -2.00 -7.69 9.80
CA ALA A 261 -2.91 -6.56 9.85
C ALA A 261 -2.33 -5.33 9.13
N ALA A 262 -1.00 -5.22 9.04
CA ALA A 262 -0.30 -4.11 8.39
C ALA A 262 -0.52 -4.06 6.86
N ILE A 263 -1.01 -5.14 6.26
CA ILE A 263 -1.42 -5.17 4.84
C ILE A 263 -2.70 -4.33 4.62
N ALA A 264 -3.59 -4.28 5.61
CA ALA A 264 -4.93 -3.74 5.41
C ALA A 264 -5.01 -2.25 5.04
N PRO A 265 -4.22 -1.34 5.67
CA PRO A 265 -4.25 0.09 5.32
C PRO A 265 -3.95 0.34 3.83
N GLY A 266 -2.90 -0.28 3.30
CA GLY A 266 -2.43 -0.04 1.92
C GLY A 266 -3.39 -0.55 0.85
N GLY A 267 -4.09 -1.66 1.08
CA GLY A 267 -5.00 -2.20 0.07
C GLY A 267 -4.27 -2.62 -1.21
N ALA A 268 -4.68 -2.11 -2.37
CA ALA A 268 -4.10 -2.43 -3.67
C ALA A 268 -2.62 -2.03 -3.77
N THR A 269 -2.22 -0.94 -3.11
CA THR A 269 -0.85 -0.41 -3.15
C THR A 269 0.16 -1.28 -2.42
N THR A 270 -0.30 -2.32 -1.69
CA THR A 270 0.62 -3.26 -1.02
C THR A 270 1.34 -4.17 -1.99
N MET A 271 0.98 -4.16 -3.27
CA MET A 271 1.72 -4.86 -4.32
C MET A 271 2.99 -4.12 -4.76
N ASP A 272 3.01 -2.79 -4.64
CA ASP A 272 4.04 -1.96 -5.23
C ASP A 272 4.46 -0.79 -4.32
N VAL A 273 3.69 0.30 -4.26
CA VAL A 273 4.07 1.56 -3.62
C VAL A 273 4.29 1.40 -2.12
N THR A 274 3.40 0.67 -1.46
CA THR A 274 3.43 0.49 0.01
C THR A 274 4.04 -0.83 0.45
N LEU A 275 4.31 -1.75 -0.48
CA LEU A 275 5.03 -3.00 -0.20
C LEU A 275 6.30 -2.83 0.66
N PRO A 276 7.14 -1.80 0.44
CA PRO A 276 8.41 -1.67 1.16
C PRO A 276 8.18 -1.19 2.59
N LEU A 277 7.16 -0.36 2.80
CA LEU A 277 6.73 0.04 4.14
C LEU A 277 6.12 -1.15 4.89
N VAL A 278 5.39 -2.01 4.18
CA VAL A 278 4.86 -3.26 4.74
C VAL A 278 6.00 -4.18 5.16
N LYS A 279 7.05 -4.33 4.33
CA LYS A 279 8.28 -5.05 4.69
C LYS A 279 8.90 -4.46 5.95
N GLU A 280 9.15 -3.15 5.96
CA GLU A 280 9.87 -2.49 7.04
C GLU A 280 9.14 -2.56 8.37
N SER A 281 7.80 -2.48 8.37
CA SER A 281 7.01 -2.48 9.60
C SER A 281 6.54 -3.87 10.02
N GLY A 282 6.33 -4.78 9.07
CA GLY A 282 5.74 -6.09 9.29
C GLY A 282 6.71 -7.27 9.13
N GLY A 283 7.95 -7.03 8.71
CA GLY A 283 8.97 -8.05 8.47
C GLY A 283 8.92 -8.68 7.07
N GLU A 284 9.85 -9.59 6.78
CA GLU A 284 9.99 -10.19 5.45
C GLU A 284 8.87 -11.20 5.12
N ALA A 285 8.37 -11.92 6.14
CA ALA A 285 7.32 -12.93 5.99
C ALA A 285 6.00 -12.37 5.43
N VAL A 286 5.70 -11.08 5.65
CA VAL A 286 4.46 -10.45 5.17
C VAL A 286 4.54 -9.93 3.73
N VAL A 287 5.73 -9.89 3.12
CA VAL A 287 5.95 -9.27 1.80
C VAL A 287 5.17 -9.99 0.69
N ILE A 288 5.25 -11.32 0.62
CA ILE A 288 4.49 -12.08 -0.39
C ILE A 288 2.98 -12.06 -0.13
N PRO A 289 2.48 -12.24 1.11
CA PRO A 289 1.07 -12.00 1.43
C PRO A 289 0.58 -10.61 1.01
N ALA A 290 1.37 -9.56 1.25
CA ALA A 290 1.07 -8.19 0.87
C ALA A 290 1.00 -8.01 -0.66
N PHE A 291 1.95 -8.61 -1.38
CA PHE A 291 1.98 -8.62 -2.84
C PHE A 291 0.74 -9.27 -3.44
N ILE A 292 0.40 -10.48 -2.97
CA ILE A 292 -0.79 -11.22 -3.41
C ILE A 292 -2.06 -10.41 -3.10
N SER A 293 -2.16 -9.87 -1.89
CA SER A 293 -3.30 -9.07 -1.47
C SER A 293 -3.50 -7.87 -2.38
N GLY A 294 -2.45 -7.10 -2.64
CA GLY A 294 -2.50 -5.93 -3.51
C GLY A 294 -2.86 -6.29 -4.95
N ALA A 295 -2.32 -7.39 -5.49
CA ALA A 295 -2.64 -7.87 -6.83
C ALA A 295 -4.12 -8.29 -6.97
N VAL A 296 -4.66 -9.00 -5.97
CA VAL A 296 -6.08 -9.39 -5.94
C VAL A 296 -6.97 -8.15 -5.86
N LEU A 297 -6.70 -7.22 -4.94
CA LEU A 297 -7.45 -5.97 -4.80
C LEU A 297 -7.39 -5.13 -6.08
N SER A 298 -6.22 -5.02 -6.71
CA SER A 298 -6.03 -4.32 -7.99
C SER A 298 -6.89 -4.91 -9.10
N THR A 299 -6.99 -6.24 -9.16
CA THR A 299 -7.86 -6.94 -10.12
C THR A 299 -9.35 -6.70 -9.84
N LEU A 300 -9.72 -6.53 -8.57
CA LEU A 300 -11.10 -6.27 -8.17
C LEU A 300 -11.56 -4.84 -8.52
N VAL A 301 -10.68 -3.83 -8.57
CA VAL A 301 -11.05 -2.43 -8.88
C VAL A 301 -11.87 -2.30 -10.18
N PRO A 302 -11.38 -2.75 -11.37
CA PRO A 302 -12.12 -2.61 -12.63
C PRO A 302 -13.38 -3.49 -12.72
N ILE A 303 -13.60 -4.40 -11.76
CA ILE A 303 -14.79 -5.26 -11.70
C ILE A 303 -15.83 -4.66 -10.76
N LEU A 304 -15.44 -4.33 -9.54
CA LEU A 304 -16.35 -3.88 -8.48
C LEU A 304 -16.80 -2.44 -8.68
N VAL A 305 -15.93 -1.55 -9.16
CA VAL A 305 -16.30 -0.14 -9.40
C VAL A 305 -17.45 -0.03 -10.41
N PRO A 306 -17.38 -0.63 -11.61
CA PRO A 306 -18.52 -0.59 -12.54
C PRO A 306 -19.73 -1.34 -12.01
N LEU A 307 -19.53 -2.44 -11.26
CA LEU A 307 -20.63 -3.19 -10.66
C LEU A 307 -21.47 -2.29 -9.76
N PHE A 308 -20.86 -1.58 -8.80
CA PHE A 308 -21.59 -0.75 -7.84
C PHE A 308 -22.21 0.52 -8.44
N LEU A 309 -21.72 1.00 -9.58
CA LEU A 309 -22.31 2.16 -10.26
C LEU A 309 -23.46 1.80 -11.20
N ASN A 310 -23.64 0.52 -11.56
CA ASN A 310 -24.70 0.05 -12.44
C ASN A 310 -25.91 -0.54 -11.69
N PHE A 311 -25.86 -0.59 -10.35
CA PHE A 311 -26.95 -1.01 -9.46
C PHE A 311 -27.44 0.17 -8.63
#